data_AF-A0A7C7KUV2-F1
#
_entry.id   AF-A0A7C7KUV2-F1
#
_cell.length_a   1.000
_cell.length_b   1.000
_cell.length_c   1.000
_cell.angle_alpha   90.00
_cell.angle_beta   90.00
_cell.angle_gamma   90.00
#
_symmetry.space_group_name_H-M   'P 1'
#
loop_
_entity.id
_entity.type
_entity.pdbx_description
1 polymer ?
#
loop_
_entity_poly.entity_id
_entity_poly.type
_entity_poly.pdbx_seq_one_letter_code
_entity_poly.pdbx_strand_id
1 'polypeptide(L)'
;MGQVDLIEREIQEIKEKLNNWDKVKEKYVKRLEYELSTIKQMGFSAYFLIVWDFINWAKKNGIPVGPGRGSVGGSLVAYAIGITDIDPIFYGLLFERFLNPERVTMPDIDVDFCFEKREKVIDYVREKYGKKNVGQIITFSTLKPRGVVRDVARVMGVPPKEYDKLAKLVPDKAKSIEEALEESADLKELYQKDSKVKKILDYAKKLCAVFRPFF
;
A
#
# COMPACT_ATOMS: atom_id res chain seq x y z
N MET A 1 -19.85 -14.23 -27.64
CA MET A 1 -20.27 -12.88 -27.20
C MET A 1 -19.27 -11.90 -27.76
N GLY A 2 -19.67 -11.18 -28.80
CA GLY A 2 -18.80 -10.23 -29.49
C GLY A 2 -18.67 -8.93 -28.70
N GLN A 3 -17.65 -8.12 -28.99
CA GLN A 3 -17.48 -6.79 -28.40
C GLN A 3 -18.69 -5.87 -28.62
N VAL A 4 -19.48 -6.11 -29.68
CA VAL A 4 -20.71 -5.37 -30.00
C VAL A 4 -21.80 -5.62 -28.94
N ASP A 5 -21.98 -6.88 -28.51
CA ASP A 5 -22.99 -7.26 -27.49
C ASP A 5 -22.70 -6.61 -26.12
N LEU A 6 -21.42 -6.36 -25.82
CA LEU A 6 -20.98 -5.72 -24.57
C LEU A 6 -21.27 -4.21 -24.57
N ILE A 7 -21.00 -3.52 -25.69
CA ILE A 7 -21.23 -2.08 -25.83
C ILE A 7 -22.74 -1.79 -25.78
N GLU A 8 -23.56 -2.58 -26.45
CA GLU A 8 -25.02 -2.40 -26.43
C GLU A 8 -25.61 -2.55 -25.02
N ARG A 9 -25.08 -3.51 -24.25
CA ARG A 9 -25.46 -3.69 -22.84
C ARG A 9 -25.07 -2.47 -21.98
N GLU A 10 -23.86 -1.96 -22.12
CA GLU A 10 -23.43 -0.76 -21.37
C GLU A 10 -24.27 0.48 -21.74
N ILE A 11 -24.58 0.67 -23.02
CA ILE A 11 -25.45 1.76 -23.49
C ILE A 11 -26.85 1.64 -22.86
N GLN A 12 -27.38 0.43 -22.77
CA GLN A 12 -28.70 0.20 -22.17
C GLN A 12 -28.69 0.52 -20.67
N GLU A 13 -27.67 0.08 -19.93
CA GLU A 13 -27.50 0.42 -18.50
C GLU A 13 -27.37 1.95 -18.28
N ILE A 14 -26.67 2.66 -19.17
CA ILE A 14 -26.57 4.13 -19.13
C ILE A 14 -27.95 4.78 -19.35
N LYS A 15 -28.71 4.33 -20.36
CA LYS A 15 -30.06 4.85 -20.65
C LYS A 15 -31.00 4.66 -19.47
N GLU A 16 -30.96 3.50 -18.82
CA GLU A 16 -31.77 3.22 -17.63
C GLU A 16 -31.39 4.12 -16.44
N LYS A 17 -30.09 4.37 -16.22
CA LYS A 17 -29.63 5.32 -15.20
C LYS A 17 -30.08 6.75 -15.50
N LEU A 18 -30.04 7.18 -16.76
CA LEU A 18 -30.51 8.49 -17.20
C LEU A 18 -32.02 8.65 -17.02
N ASN A 19 -32.80 7.62 -17.33
CA ASN A 19 -34.25 7.61 -17.11
C ASN A 19 -34.63 7.71 -15.62
N ASN A 20 -33.72 7.31 -14.73
CA ASN A 20 -33.94 7.35 -13.28
C ASN A 20 -32.99 8.33 -12.58
N TRP A 21 -32.60 9.40 -13.27
CA TRP A 21 -31.58 10.34 -12.80
C TRP A 21 -31.90 10.93 -11.43
N ASP A 22 -33.16 11.26 -11.14
CA ASP A 22 -33.53 11.84 -9.85
C ASP A 22 -33.24 10.90 -8.68
N LYS A 23 -33.54 9.60 -8.82
CA LYS A 23 -33.25 8.60 -7.80
C LYS A 23 -31.74 8.34 -7.67
N VAL A 24 -31.02 8.34 -8.79
CA VAL A 24 -29.56 8.22 -8.79
C VAL A 24 -28.96 9.41 -8.06
N LYS A 25 -29.33 10.64 -8.45
CA LYS A 25 -28.91 11.89 -7.83
C LYS A 25 -29.18 11.90 -6.33
N GLU A 26 -30.37 11.50 -5.90
CA GLU A 26 -30.72 11.41 -4.48
C GLU A 26 -29.77 10.48 -3.71
N LYS A 27 -29.37 9.34 -4.28
CA LYS A 27 -28.39 8.43 -3.69
C LYS A 27 -27.02 9.09 -3.50
N TYR A 28 -26.52 9.83 -4.50
CA TYR A 28 -25.25 10.55 -4.39
C TYR A 28 -25.32 11.68 -3.37
N VAL A 29 -26.39 12.49 -3.38
CA VAL A 29 -26.56 13.61 -2.44
C VAL A 29 -26.61 13.11 -1.01
N LYS A 30 -27.44 12.09 -0.72
CA LYS A 30 -27.54 11.48 0.62
C LYS A 30 -26.19 10.95 1.12
N ARG A 31 -25.44 10.25 0.25
CA ARG A 31 -24.11 9.75 0.61
C ARG A 31 -23.13 10.89 0.87
N LEU A 32 -23.14 11.92 0.03
CA LEU A 32 -22.25 13.08 0.17
C LEU A 32 -22.52 13.84 1.47
N GLU A 33 -23.77 14.09 1.82
CA GLU A 33 -24.17 14.75 3.07
C GLU A 33 -23.77 13.93 4.31
N TYR A 34 -23.97 12.61 4.26
CA TYR A 34 -23.53 11.71 5.32
C TYR A 34 -22.02 11.72 5.51
N GLU A 35 -21.23 11.60 4.43
CA GLU A 35 -19.78 11.63 4.51
C GLU A 35 -19.25 12.99 4.99
N LEU A 36 -19.76 14.09 4.45
CA LEU A 36 -19.37 15.45 4.85
C LEU A 36 -19.65 15.71 6.33
N SER A 37 -20.83 15.30 6.81
CA SER A 37 -21.18 15.45 8.23
C SER A 37 -20.26 14.61 9.13
N THR A 38 -19.97 13.37 8.73
CA THR A 38 -19.05 12.48 9.45
C THR A 38 -17.62 13.04 9.50
N ILE A 39 -17.07 13.46 8.36
CA ILE A 39 -15.72 14.05 8.27
C ILE A 39 -15.62 15.31 9.13
N LYS A 40 -16.65 16.16 9.13
CA LYS A 40 -16.71 17.37 9.96
C LYS A 40 -16.79 17.04 11.44
N GLN A 41 -17.65 16.11 11.84
CA GLN A 41 -17.81 15.69 13.24
C GLN A 41 -16.53 15.06 13.81
N MET A 42 -15.81 14.28 13.01
CA MET A 42 -14.56 13.64 13.41
C MET A 42 -13.33 14.57 13.31
N GLY A 43 -13.49 15.79 12.78
CA GLY A 43 -12.41 16.79 12.71
C GLY A 43 -11.40 16.57 11.58
N PHE A 44 -11.72 15.78 10.54
CA PHE A 44 -10.80 15.46 9.45
C PHE A 44 -10.93 16.37 8.22
N SER A 45 -11.73 17.43 8.28
CA SER A 45 -11.90 18.36 7.14
C SER A 45 -10.57 18.96 6.67
N ALA A 46 -9.71 19.39 7.59
CA ALA A 46 -8.40 19.94 7.25
C ALA A 46 -7.49 18.90 6.57
N TYR A 47 -7.55 17.64 7.02
CA TYR A 47 -6.77 16.55 6.44
C TYR A 47 -7.15 16.31 4.97
N PHE A 48 -8.45 16.24 4.68
CA PHE A 48 -8.95 16.14 3.30
C PHE A 48 -8.49 17.31 2.43
N LEU A 49 -8.53 18.53 2.96
CA LEU A 49 -8.12 19.73 2.21
C LEU A 49 -6.61 19.76 1.93
N ILE A 50 -5.78 19.32 2.89
CA ILE A 50 -4.33 19.21 2.68
C ILE A 50 -4.03 18.18 1.59
N VAL A 51 -4.68 17.02 1.63
CA VAL A 51 -4.51 15.95 0.63
C VAL A 51 -4.98 16.39 -0.76
N TRP A 52 -6.18 16.96 -0.81
CA TRP A 52 -6.72 17.56 -2.03
C TRP A 52 -5.77 18.57 -2.65
N ASP A 53 -5.17 19.43 -1.82
CA ASP A 53 -4.35 20.54 -2.29
C ASP A 53 -3.12 20.09 -3.09
N PHE A 54 -2.32 19.17 -2.56
CA PHE A 54 -1.12 18.71 -3.27
C PHE A 54 -1.46 17.79 -4.45
N ILE A 55 -2.57 17.04 -4.40
CA ILE A 55 -3.07 16.26 -5.54
C ILE A 55 -3.52 17.18 -6.67
N ASN A 56 -4.34 18.18 -6.35
CA ASN A 56 -4.85 19.15 -7.31
C ASN A 56 -3.71 19.96 -7.93
N TRP A 57 -2.73 20.37 -7.13
CA TRP A 57 -1.51 21.01 -7.64
C TRP A 57 -0.74 20.09 -8.59
N ALA A 58 -0.54 18.81 -8.23
CA ALA A 58 0.14 17.84 -9.09
C ALA A 58 -0.59 17.66 -10.43
N LYS A 59 -1.91 17.44 -10.40
CA LYS A 59 -2.76 17.31 -11.61
C LYS A 59 -2.64 18.56 -12.50
N LYS A 60 -2.72 19.76 -11.93
CA LYS A 60 -2.59 21.04 -12.68
C LYS A 60 -1.20 21.27 -13.29
N ASN A 61 -0.15 20.69 -12.72
CA ASN A 61 1.22 20.81 -13.20
C ASN A 61 1.65 19.63 -14.09
N GLY A 62 0.69 18.84 -14.59
CA GLY A 62 0.97 17.72 -15.50
C GLY A 62 1.78 16.60 -14.84
N ILE A 63 1.61 16.41 -13.53
CA ILE A 63 2.15 15.29 -12.78
C ILE A 63 1.05 14.22 -12.69
N PRO A 64 1.25 13.04 -13.29
CA PRO A 64 0.29 11.94 -13.16
C PRO A 64 0.14 11.53 -11.70
N VAL A 65 -1.12 11.41 -11.27
CA VAL A 65 -1.52 10.91 -9.95
C VAL A 65 -2.31 9.62 -10.19
N GLY A 66 -2.06 8.59 -9.39
CA GLY A 66 -2.83 7.36 -9.44
C GLY A 66 -4.29 7.60 -9.01
N PRO A 67 -5.21 6.66 -9.31
CA PRO A 67 -6.64 6.80 -9.04
C PRO A 67 -7.02 6.76 -7.55
N GLY A 68 -6.03 6.66 -6.65
CA GLY A 68 -6.17 6.44 -5.21
C GLY A 68 -5.97 4.97 -4.82
N ARG A 69 -5.31 4.73 -3.68
CA ARG A 69 -5.01 3.39 -3.16
C ARG A 69 -5.60 3.19 -1.76
N GLY A 70 -5.97 1.94 -1.46
CA GLY A 70 -6.45 1.58 -0.13
C GLY A 70 -7.93 1.89 0.06
N SER A 71 -8.32 2.19 1.29
CA SER A 71 -9.74 2.36 1.66
C SER A 71 -10.34 3.67 1.17
N VAL A 72 -9.54 4.70 0.88
CA VAL A 72 -10.01 6.03 0.43
C VAL A 72 -10.92 5.97 -0.80
N GLY A 73 -10.77 4.95 -1.65
CA GLY A 73 -11.65 4.71 -2.79
C GLY A 73 -13.13 4.52 -2.44
N GLY A 74 -13.47 4.26 -1.16
CA GLY A 74 -14.85 4.18 -0.67
C GLY A 74 -15.50 5.53 -0.34
N SER A 75 -14.77 6.65 -0.37
CA SER A 75 -15.29 7.98 -0.07
C SER A 75 -15.76 8.71 -1.33
N LEU A 76 -17.05 9.06 -1.35
CA LEU A 76 -17.63 9.92 -2.37
C LEU A 76 -17.12 11.35 -2.25
N VAL A 77 -16.81 11.83 -1.04
CA VAL A 77 -16.18 13.14 -0.85
C VAL A 77 -14.80 13.18 -1.51
N ALA A 78 -13.99 12.14 -1.33
CA ALA A 78 -12.67 12.03 -1.96
C ALA A 78 -12.78 12.01 -3.49
N TYR A 79 -13.74 11.29 -4.04
CA TYR A 79 -14.04 11.27 -5.47
C TYR A 79 -14.48 12.66 -5.98
N ALA A 80 -15.43 13.31 -5.29
CA ALA A 80 -16.01 14.57 -5.71
C ALA A 80 -14.99 15.73 -5.77
N ILE A 81 -14.00 15.73 -4.89
CA ILE A 81 -12.93 16.76 -4.90
C ILE A 81 -11.69 16.32 -5.70
N GLY A 82 -11.69 15.11 -6.27
CA GLY A 82 -10.64 14.62 -7.15
C GLY A 82 -9.40 14.06 -6.45
N ILE A 83 -9.51 13.64 -5.19
CA ILE A 83 -8.48 12.84 -4.49
C ILE A 83 -8.44 11.44 -5.09
N THR A 84 -9.59 10.84 -5.35
CA THR A 84 -9.72 9.54 -6.05
C THR A 84 -10.41 9.74 -7.39
N ASP A 85 -10.14 8.84 -8.32
CA ASP A 85 -10.75 8.85 -9.67
C ASP A 85 -11.76 7.69 -9.85
N ILE A 86 -12.14 7.02 -8.76
CA ILE A 86 -13.06 5.87 -8.74
C ILE A 86 -14.39 6.28 -8.10
N ASP A 87 -15.50 6.05 -8.80
CA ASP A 87 -16.85 6.26 -8.28
C ASP A 87 -17.24 5.16 -7.27
N PRO A 88 -17.31 5.46 -5.96
CA PRO A 88 -17.60 4.46 -4.94
C PRO A 88 -19.02 3.92 -5.02
N ILE A 89 -19.99 4.71 -5.49
CA ILE A 89 -21.39 4.30 -5.57
C ILE A 89 -21.60 3.33 -6.73
N PHE A 90 -20.93 3.57 -7.85
CA PHE A 90 -20.97 2.69 -9.01
C PHE A 90 -20.40 1.30 -8.68
N TYR A 91 -19.25 1.24 -8.01
CA TYR A 91 -18.57 -0.01 -7.65
C TYR A 91 -19.03 -0.63 -6.31
N GLY A 92 -19.98 0.00 -5.62
CA GLY A 92 -20.49 -0.50 -4.33
C GLY A 92 -19.47 -0.45 -3.19
N LEU A 93 -18.54 0.51 -3.22
CA LEU A 93 -17.51 0.70 -2.20
C LEU A 93 -18.09 1.40 -0.96
N LEU A 94 -17.71 0.89 0.21
CA LEU A 94 -18.22 1.34 1.51
C LEU A 94 -17.33 2.44 2.09
N PHE A 95 -17.95 3.51 2.60
CA PHE A 95 -17.24 4.64 3.21
C PHE A 95 -16.72 4.26 4.59
N GLU A 96 -17.46 3.43 5.31
CA GLU A 96 -17.19 2.99 6.68
C GLU A 96 -15.92 2.13 6.76
N ARG A 97 -15.48 1.55 5.63
CA ARG A 97 -14.18 0.88 5.52
C ARG A 97 -13.01 1.88 5.53
N PHE A 98 -13.25 3.10 5.07
CA PHE A 98 -12.29 4.19 5.13
C PHE A 98 -12.36 4.93 6.45
N LEU A 99 -13.55 5.39 6.82
CA LEU A 99 -13.78 6.17 8.02
C LEU A 99 -15.03 5.68 8.74
N ASN A 100 -14.84 5.02 9.88
CA ASN A 100 -15.94 4.50 10.68
C ASN A 100 -16.29 5.49 11.82
N PRO A 101 -17.52 6.03 11.88
CA PRO A 101 -17.91 6.95 12.96
C PRO A 101 -17.86 6.32 14.36
N GLU A 102 -18.01 5.00 14.47
CA GLU A 102 -17.95 4.28 15.76
C GLU A 102 -16.50 4.05 16.24
N ARG A 103 -15.51 4.23 15.35
CA ARG A 103 -14.10 4.05 15.65
C ARG A 103 -13.30 5.25 15.17
N VAL A 104 -12.98 6.15 16.10
CA VAL A 104 -12.11 7.29 15.83
C VAL A 104 -10.67 6.82 15.68
N THR A 105 -10.32 6.39 14.46
CA THR A 105 -8.95 6.19 14.02
C THR A 105 -8.61 7.19 12.93
N MET A 106 -7.38 7.68 12.93
CA MET A 106 -6.88 8.55 11.87
C MET A 106 -6.99 7.80 10.52
N PRO A 107 -7.71 8.36 9.54
CA PRO A 107 -7.77 7.77 8.21
C PRO A 107 -6.41 7.92 7.54
N ASP A 108 -6.01 6.90 6.78
CA ASP A 108 -4.79 6.93 5.98
C ASP A 108 -5.16 7.04 4.50
N ILE A 109 -4.71 8.12 3.84
CA ILE A 109 -4.91 8.36 2.42
C ILE A 109 -3.56 8.16 1.71
N ASP A 110 -3.40 6.97 1.15
CA ASP A 110 -2.28 6.62 0.27
C ASP A 110 -2.48 7.24 -1.11
N VAL A 111 -1.49 8.02 -1.56
CA VAL A 111 -1.50 8.67 -2.88
C VAL A 111 -0.28 8.26 -3.68
N ASP A 112 -0.53 7.74 -4.88
CA ASP A 112 0.51 7.36 -5.82
C ASP A 112 0.86 8.53 -6.76
N PHE A 113 2.15 8.85 -6.84
CA PHE A 113 2.68 9.83 -7.80
C PHE A 113 3.65 9.15 -8.77
N CYS A 114 3.74 9.68 -9.98
CA CYS A 114 4.79 9.30 -10.92
C CYS A 114 6.18 9.48 -10.28
N PHE A 115 6.98 8.41 -10.25
CA PHE A 115 8.29 8.36 -9.61
C PHE A 115 9.21 9.51 -10.03
N GLU A 116 9.27 9.82 -11.32
CA GLU A 116 10.15 10.87 -11.89
C GLU A 116 9.79 12.29 -11.44
N LYS A 117 8.50 12.52 -11.12
CA LYS A 117 7.98 13.86 -10.82
C LYS A 117 7.56 14.02 -9.35
N ARG A 118 7.67 12.96 -8.54
CA ARG A 118 7.28 12.96 -7.12
C ARG A 118 8.00 14.04 -6.31
N GLU A 119 9.29 14.26 -6.55
CA GLU A 119 10.05 15.29 -5.81
C GLU A 119 9.46 16.69 -5.99
N LYS A 120 8.92 17.03 -7.17
CA LYS A 120 8.26 18.32 -7.38
C LYS A 120 7.06 18.53 -6.46
N VAL A 121 6.31 17.47 -6.16
CA VAL A 121 5.19 17.50 -5.22
C VAL A 121 5.70 17.67 -3.79
N ILE A 122 6.79 17.00 -3.42
CA ILE A 122 7.43 17.14 -2.11
C ILE A 122 7.92 18.58 -1.91
N ASP A 123 8.55 19.16 -2.93
CA ASP A 123 9.04 20.54 -2.90
C ASP A 123 7.88 21.54 -2.78
N TYR A 124 6.79 21.36 -3.52
CA TYR A 124 5.57 22.15 -3.34
C TYR A 124 5.03 22.09 -1.90
N VAL A 125 4.94 20.89 -1.32
CA VAL A 125 4.48 20.70 0.06
C VAL A 125 5.45 21.38 1.04
N ARG A 126 6.77 21.28 0.82
CA ARG A 126 7.78 21.96 1.64
C ARG A 126 7.68 23.47 1.58
N GLU A 127 7.44 24.03 0.40
CA GLU A 127 7.29 25.47 0.20
C GLU A 127 6.00 25.99 0.84
N LYS A 128 4.90 25.27 0.64
CA LYS A 128 3.58 25.69 1.13
C LYS A 128 3.38 25.51 2.62
N TYR A 129 3.80 24.38 3.19
CA TYR A 129 3.58 24.05 4.60
C TYR A 129 4.79 24.34 5.49
N GLY A 130 5.90 24.80 4.89
CA GLY A 130 7.10 25.24 5.57
C GLY A 130 8.18 24.16 5.64
N LYS A 131 9.40 24.51 5.21
CA LYS A 131 10.55 23.60 5.14
C LYS A 131 10.90 22.91 6.46
N LYS A 132 10.61 23.55 7.59
CA LYS A 132 10.86 23.00 8.94
C LYS A 132 9.79 22.01 9.41
N ASN A 133 8.63 21.99 8.75
CA ASN A 133 7.47 21.18 9.12
C ASN A 133 7.31 19.92 8.24
N VAL A 134 8.13 19.77 7.20
CA VAL A 134 8.02 18.70 6.21
C VAL A 134 9.32 17.89 6.19
N GLY A 135 9.22 16.63 6.63
CA GLY A 135 10.33 15.67 6.64
C GLY A 135 9.94 14.36 5.95
N GLN A 136 10.95 13.59 5.52
CA GLN A 136 10.73 12.24 5.03
C GLN A 136 10.84 11.24 6.19
N ILE A 137 10.04 10.19 6.16
CA ILE A 137 10.11 9.09 7.12
C ILE A 137 11.12 8.07 6.59
N ILE A 138 12.13 7.75 7.39
CA ILE A 138 13.14 6.74 7.05
C ILE A 138 12.59 5.32 7.25
N THR A 139 13.07 4.36 6.47
CA THR A 139 12.69 2.94 6.58
C THR A 139 13.90 2.11 6.99
N PHE A 140 13.88 1.51 8.19
CA PHE A 140 14.92 0.58 8.60
C PHE A 140 14.65 -0.80 8.02
N SER A 141 15.63 -1.34 7.29
CA SER A 141 15.59 -2.73 6.85
C SER A 141 16.35 -3.60 7.83
N THR A 142 15.81 -4.78 8.13
CA THR A 142 16.50 -5.81 8.92
C THR A 142 16.99 -6.92 8.01
N LEU A 143 17.99 -7.67 8.48
CA LEU A 143 18.44 -8.85 7.77
C LEU A 143 17.35 -9.95 7.84
N LYS A 144 16.71 -10.22 6.70
CA LYS A 144 15.68 -11.27 6.54
C LYS A 144 16.30 -12.66 6.59
N PRO A 145 15.59 -13.69 7.11
CA PRO A 145 16.11 -15.06 7.24
C PRO A 145 16.86 -15.59 6.02
N ARG A 146 16.22 -15.56 4.83
CA ARG A 146 16.83 -16.01 3.56
C ARG A 146 18.11 -15.24 3.21
N GLY A 147 18.10 -13.92 3.44
CA GLY A 147 19.26 -13.06 3.19
C GLY A 147 20.41 -13.34 4.15
N VAL A 148 20.10 -13.50 5.45
CA VAL A 148 21.09 -13.81 6.49
C VAL A 148 21.78 -15.13 6.21
N VAL A 149 21.03 -16.18 5.88
CA VAL A 149 21.59 -17.51 5.57
C VAL A 149 22.56 -17.42 4.39
N ARG A 150 22.19 -16.67 3.34
CA ARG A 150 23.06 -16.42 2.18
C ARG A 150 24.34 -15.69 2.59
N ASP A 151 24.22 -14.62 3.37
CA ASP A 151 25.35 -13.79 3.78
C ASP A 151 26.31 -14.56 4.72
N VAL A 152 25.79 -15.32 5.68
CA VAL A 152 26.60 -16.17 6.58
C VAL A 152 27.30 -17.28 5.82
N ALA A 153 26.58 -18.00 4.95
CA ALA A 153 27.16 -19.10 4.17
C ALA A 153 28.29 -18.60 3.25
N ARG A 154 28.14 -17.41 2.66
CA ARG A 154 29.18 -16.75 1.88
C ARG A 154 30.44 -16.48 2.72
N VAL A 155 30.28 -15.90 3.91
CA VAL A 155 31.41 -15.62 4.82
C VAL A 155 32.10 -16.91 5.28
N MET A 156 31.34 -18.00 5.46
CA MET A 156 31.87 -19.33 5.80
C MET A 156 32.51 -20.07 4.62
N GLY A 157 32.70 -19.41 3.47
CA GLY A 157 33.38 -19.99 2.30
C GLY A 157 32.57 -21.08 1.58
N VAL A 158 31.23 -21.06 1.70
CA VAL A 158 30.38 -21.96 0.91
C VAL A 158 30.36 -21.49 -0.55
N PRO A 159 30.52 -22.38 -1.54
CA PRO A 159 30.42 -22.01 -2.95
C PRO A 159 29.05 -21.40 -3.30
N PRO A 160 28.97 -20.42 -4.24
CA PRO A 160 27.72 -19.75 -4.60
C PRO A 160 26.54 -20.64 -4.94
N LYS A 161 26.79 -21.72 -5.69
CA LYS A 161 25.74 -22.68 -6.08
C LYS A 161 25.14 -23.40 -4.87
N GLU A 162 25.92 -23.63 -3.82
CA GLU A 162 25.48 -24.37 -2.64
C GLU A 162 24.73 -23.47 -1.67
N TYR A 163 25.24 -22.25 -1.39
CA TYR A 163 24.53 -21.36 -0.48
C TYR A 163 23.22 -20.85 -1.08
N ASP A 164 23.11 -20.68 -2.40
CA ASP A 164 21.85 -20.25 -3.02
C ASP A 164 20.80 -21.36 -3.00
N LYS A 165 21.22 -22.63 -3.09
CA LYS A 165 20.33 -23.78 -2.85
C LYS A 165 19.84 -23.77 -1.41
N LEU A 166 20.75 -23.62 -0.44
CA LEU A 166 20.39 -23.56 0.99
C LEU A 166 19.43 -22.39 1.29
N ALA A 167 19.72 -21.20 0.77
CA ALA A 167 18.87 -20.02 0.99
C ALA A 167 17.47 -20.17 0.36
N LYS A 168 17.32 -20.91 -0.74
CA LYS A 168 16.01 -21.18 -1.35
C LYS A 168 15.12 -22.08 -0.49
N LEU A 169 15.70 -22.94 0.35
CA LEU A 169 14.97 -23.78 1.29
C LEU A 169 14.34 -23.00 2.46
N VAL A 170 14.77 -21.75 2.67
CA VAL A 170 14.17 -20.83 3.62
C VAL A 170 12.88 -20.26 3.01
N PRO A 171 11.71 -20.43 3.65
CA PRO A 171 10.45 -19.85 3.19
C PRO A 171 10.49 -18.33 3.13
N ASP A 172 9.87 -17.74 2.11
CA ASP A 172 9.87 -16.28 1.91
C ASP A 172 9.08 -15.51 2.97
N LYS A 173 8.13 -16.17 3.63
CA LYS A 173 7.28 -15.57 4.67
C LYS A 173 7.84 -15.72 6.08
N ALA A 174 8.85 -16.55 6.28
CA ALA A 174 9.46 -16.76 7.58
C ALA A 174 10.07 -15.44 8.09
N LYS A 175 9.75 -15.09 9.34
CA LYS A 175 10.25 -13.90 10.03
C LYS A 175 11.52 -14.19 10.84
N SER A 176 11.73 -15.46 11.18
CA SER A 176 12.90 -15.95 11.92
C SER A 176 13.48 -17.22 11.31
N ILE A 177 14.66 -17.65 11.76
CA ILE A 177 15.27 -18.91 11.31
C ILE A 177 14.60 -20.10 12.02
N GLU A 178 14.11 -19.89 13.24
CA GLU A 178 13.31 -20.85 14.00
C GLU A 178 12.01 -21.20 13.25
N GLU A 179 11.25 -20.20 12.84
CA GLU A 179 10.04 -20.36 12.02
C GLU A 179 10.36 -21.06 10.69
N ALA A 180 11.47 -20.68 10.04
CA ALA A 180 11.90 -21.35 8.81
C ALA A 180 12.22 -22.85 9.01
N LEU A 181 12.75 -23.24 10.17
CA LEU A 181 13.04 -24.63 10.53
C LEU A 181 11.78 -25.43 10.89
N GLU A 182 10.74 -24.76 11.37
CA GLU A 182 9.43 -25.38 11.64
C GLU A 182 8.65 -25.61 10.34
N GLU A 183 8.67 -24.64 9.43
CA GLU A 183 7.94 -24.70 8.16
C GLU A 183 8.61 -25.58 7.10
N SER A 184 9.95 -25.65 7.06
CA SER A 184 10.71 -26.36 6.03
C SER A 184 11.32 -27.66 6.56
N ALA A 185 10.71 -28.79 6.21
CA ALA A 185 11.20 -30.12 6.58
C ALA A 185 12.62 -30.40 6.05
N ASP A 186 12.89 -30.01 4.80
CA ASP A 186 14.21 -30.17 4.16
C ASP A 186 15.29 -29.37 4.90
N LEU A 187 14.97 -28.13 5.31
CA LEU A 187 15.90 -27.29 6.05
C LEU A 187 16.20 -27.89 7.44
N LYS A 188 15.18 -28.46 8.09
CA LYS A 188 15.32 -29.13 9.38
C LYS A 188 16.16 -30.41 9.28
N GLU A 189 15.98 -31.18 8.21
CA GLU A 189 16.78 -32.36 7.95
C GLU A 189 18.25 -32.00 7.74
N LEU A 190 18.54 -30.98 6.90
CA LEU A 190 19.90 -30.49 6.69
C LEU A 190 20.53 -29.93 7.96
N TYR A 191 19.74 -29.24 8.79
CA TYR A 191 20.19 -28.75 10.10
C TYR A 191 20.62 -29.88 11.05
N GLN A 192 20.00 -31.06 10.96
CA GLN A 192 20.34 -32.22 11.78
C GLN A 192 21.50 -33.03 11.20
N LYS A 193 21.57 -33.17 9.87
CA LYS A 193 22.54 -34.04 9.19
C LYS A 193 23.89 -33.37 8.90
N ASP A 194 23.88 -32.09 8.52
CA ASP A 194 25.09 -31.39 8.08
C ASP A 194 25.58 -30.40 9.15
N SER A 195 26.74 -30.71 9.74
CA SER A 195 27.37 -29.87 10.76
C SER A 195 27.73 -28.46 10.27
N LYS A 196 28.02 -28.28 8.97
CA LYS A 196 28.32 -27.00 8.35
C LYS A 196 27.05 -26.18 8.21
N VAL A 197 25.97 -26.78 7.71
CA VAL A 197 24.64 -26.13 7.62
C VAL A 197 24.12 -25.75 9.00
N LYS A 198 24.28 -26.62 10.00
CA LYS A 198 23.92 -26.32 11.38
C LYS A 198 24.60 -25.04 11.90
N LYS A 199 25.92 -24.92 11.71
CA LYS A 199 26.67 -23.70 12.10
C LYS A 199 26.20 -22.46 11.35
N ILE A 200 25.95 -22.56 10.04
CA ILE A 200 25.42 -21.45 9.24
C ILE A 200 24.08 -20.97 9.82
N LEU A 201 23.16 -21.89 10.08
CA LEU A 201 21.84 -21.56 10.60
C LEU A 201 21.91 -21.02 12.03
N ASP A 202 22.79 -21.53 12.89
CA ASP A 202 22.97 -21.02 14.26
C ASP A 202 23.56 -19.61 14.29
N TYR A 203 24.50 -19.27 13.40
CA TYR A 203 24.94 -17.89 13.24
C TYR A 203 23.84 -17.02 12.62
N ALA A 204 23.08 -17.56 11.66
CA ALA A 204 21.98 -16.84 11.05
C ALA A 204 20.88 -16.50 12.07
N LYS A 205 20.57 -17.38 13.02
CA LYS A 205 19.64 -17.09 14.14
C LYS A 205 20.07 -15.85 14.92
N LYS A 206 21.37 -15.74 15.22
CA LYS A 206 21.93 -14.62 15.99
C LYS A 206 21.95 -13.29 15.22
N LEU A 207 22.04 -13.34 13.89
CA LEU A 207 22.15 -12.16 13.02
C LEU A 207 20.81 -11.76 12.40
N CYS A 208 19.82 -12.64 12.42
CA CYS A 208 18.48 -12.34 11.93
C CYS A 208 17.87 -11.19 12.74
N ALA A 209 17.08 -10.34 12.06
CA ALA A 209 16.48 -9.13 12.63
C ALA A 209 17.45 -8.01 13.05
N VAL A 210 18.77 -8.17 12.88
CA VAL A 210 19.72 -7.06 13.03
C VAL A 210 19.48 -6.02 11.94
N PHE A 211 19.56 -4.73 12.30
CA PHE A 211 19.43 -3.64 11.34
C PHE A 211 20.56 -3.70 10.30
N ARG A 212 20.19 -3.64 9.03
CA ARG A 212 21.14 -3.49 7.94
C ARG A 212 21.42 -1.99 7.76
N PRO A 213 22.67 -1.53 7.96
CA PRO A 213 23.00 -0.12 7.77
C PRO A 213 22.72 0.31 6.33
N PHE A 214 22.30 1.56 6.16
CA PHE A 214 22.21 2.19 4.84
C PHE A 214 23.61 2.33 4.26
N PHE A 215 23.82 1.87 3.03
CA PHE A 215 24.95 2.21 2.18
C PHE A 215 24.41 2.95 0.96
#